data_AF-V2YCE3-F1
#
_entry.id   AF-V2YCE3-F1
#
_cell.length_a   1.000
_cell.length_b   1.000
_cell.length_c   1.000
_cell.angle_alpha   90.00
_cell.angle_beta   90.00
_cell.angle_gamma   90.00
#
_symmetry.space_group_name_H-M   'P 1'
#
loop_
_entity.id
_entity.type
_entity.pdbx_description
1 polymer ?
#
loop_
_entity_poly.entity_id
_entity_poly.type
_entity_poly.pdbx_seq_one_letter_code
_entity_poly.pdbx_strand_id
1 'polypeptide(L)'
;MRIQYTKWQTQRRSLPDKIFLSTGILVKACSRLNLTWQIRNLAEAAERGEFYFQLNVPKGCRFSPELRQFLKEHKNTKVKRVDR
;
A
#
# COMPACT_ATOMS: atom_id res chain seq x y z
N MET A 1 12.09 -15.40 -6.92
CA MET A 1 12.25 -14.81 -8.27
C MET A 1 12.92 -13.45 -8.14
N ARG A 2 14.07 -13.23 -8.80
CA ARG A 2 14.70 -11.90 -8.92
C ARG A 2 14.11 -11.21 -10.13
N ILE A 3 13.25 -10.21 -9.90
CA ILE A 3 12.67 -9.39 -10.96
C ILE A 3 13.78 -8.46 -11.47
N GLN A 4 14.15 -8.58 -12.75
CA GLN A 4 15.10 -7.67 -13.39
C GLN A 4 14.37 -6.37 -13.76
N TYR A 5 14.76 -5.26 -13.14
CA TYR A 5 14.25 -3.93 -13.48
C TYR A 5 15.04 -3.38 -14.68
N THR A 6 14.37 -2.65 -15.58
CA THR A 6 15.03 -2.02 -16.74
C THR A 6 15.99 -0.90 -16.30
N LYS A 7 16.92 -0.49 -17.16
CA LYS A 7 17.93 0.57 -16.89
C LYS A 7 17.35 1.89 -16.38
N TRP A 8 16.09 2.18 -16.71
CA TRP A 8 15.35 3.38 -16.30
C TRP A 8 14.38 3.14 -15.13
N GLN A 9 14.19 1.88 -14.73
CA GLN A 9 13.47 1.48 -13.54
C GLN A 9 14.45 1.34 -12.39
N THR A 10 14.61 2.40 -11.61
CA THR A 10 15.20 2.26 -10.28
C THR A 10 14.26 1.40 -9.45
N GLN A 11 14.78 0.47 -8.64
CA GLN A 11 14.01 -0.15 -7.57
C GLN A 11 13.54 0.96 -6.64
N ARG A 12 12.39 1.57 -6.93
CA ARG A 12 11.77 2.53 -6.03
C ARG A 12 11.44 1.71 -4.80
N ARG A 13 12.19 1.93 -3.72
CA ARG A 13 11.91 1.28 -2.45
C ARG A 13 10.44 1.52 -2.18
N SER A 14 9.67 0.44 -2.07
CA SER A 14 8.26 0.49 -1.70
C SER A 14 8.20 0.80 -0.21
N LEU A 15 8.53 2.04 0.13
CA LEU A 15 8.51 2.53 1.49
C LEU A 15 7.15 3.14 1.79
N PRO A 16 6.71 3.08 3.05
CA PRO A 16 5.60 3.90 3.50
C PRO A 16 6.02 5.38 3.48
N ASP A 17 5.07 6.29 3.35
CA ASP A 17 5.34 7.72 3.41
C ASP A 17 5.75 8.15 4.83
N LYS A 18 5.24 7.45 5.85
CA LYS A 18 5.56 7.67 7.26
C LYS A 18 5.62 6.35 8.01
N ILE A 19 6.46 6.26 9.04
CA ILE A 19 6.46 5.15 10.00
C ILE A 19 6.16 5.73 11.37
N PHE A 20 5.13 5.21 12.04
CA PHE A 20 4.74 5.66 13.38
C PHE A 20 4.45 4.45 14.28
N LEU A 21 5.18 4.31 15.40
CA LEU A 21 4.98 3.22 16.38
C LEU A 21 4.78 1.85 15.70
N SER A 22 5.70 1.48 14.81
CA SER A 22 5.65 0.20 14.08
C SER A 22 4.51 0.08 13.05
N THR A 23 3.89 1.19 12.66
CA THR A 23 2.88 1.27 11.60
C THR A 23 3.42 2.03 10.40
N GLY A 24 3.55 1.37 9.26
CA GLY A 24 3.85 2.00 7.97
C GLY A 24 2.59 2.61 7.38
N ILE A 25 2.58 3.94 7.21
CA ILE A 25 1.46 4.69 6.65
C ILE A 25 1.78 5.07 5.21
N LEU A 26 0.91 4.69 4.28
CA LEU A 26 0.94 5.11 2.88
C LEU A 26 -0.24 6.04 2.60
N VAL A 27 0.05 7.28 2.20
CA VAL A 27 -0.95 8.30 1.85
C VAL A 27 -1.09 8.36 0.33
N LYS A 28 -2.30 8.18 -0.17
CA LYS A 28 -2.62 8.32 -1.60
C LYS A 28 -3.76 9.31 -1.81
N ALA A 29 -3.43 10.51 -2.24
CA ALA A 29 -4.39 11.57 -2.56
C ALA A 29 -4.96 11.42 -3.99
N CYS A 30 -5.73 10.35 -4.24
CA CYS A 30 -6.32 10.06 -5.55
C CYS A 30 -7.83 9.78 -5.45
N SER A 31 -8.56 10.08 -6.53
CA SER A 31 -10.00 9.79 -6.65
C SER A 31 -10.28 8.31 -6.94
N ARG A 32 -9.36 7.62 -7.62
CA ARG A 32 -9.40 6.18 -7.86
C ARG A 32 -8.02 5.58 -7.59
N LEU A 33 -7.99 4.51 -6.79
CA LEU A 33 -6.78 3.78 -6.43
C LEU A 33 -6.82 2.37 -7.01
N ASN A 34 -5.78 2.02 -7.76
CA ASN A 34 -5.55 0.68 -8.27
C ASN A 34 -4.54 -0.06 -7.38
N LEU A 35 -4.48 -1.38 -7.51
CA LEU A 35 -3.45 -2.16 -6.84
C LEU A 35 -2.10 -1.83 -7.47
N THR A 36 -1.23 -1.18 -6.70
CA THR A 36 0.12 -0.84 -7.14
C THR A 36 1.15 -1.75 -6.48
N TRP A 37 2.31 -1.90 -7.10
CA TRP A 37 3.45 -2.64 -6.53
C TRP A 37 3.84 -2.17 -5.13
N GLN A 38 3.72 -0.86 -4.86
CA GLN A 38 4.00 -0.30 -3.54
C GLN A 38 3.01 -0.82 -2.48
N ILE A 39 1.71 -0.83 -2.78
CA ILE A 39 0.68 -1.35 -1.88
C ILE A 39 0.89 -2.84 -1.63
N ARG A 40 1.18 -3.60 -2.69
CA ARG A 40 1.42 -5.03 -2.61
C ARG A 40 2.60 -5.36 -1.70
N ASN A 41 3.76 -4.74 -1.93
CA ASN A 41 4.95 -4.98 -1.12
C ASN A 41 4.76 -4.60 0.35
N LEU A 42 4.10 -3.47 0.62
CA LEU A 42 3.87 -3.02 1.99
C LEU A 42 2.88 -3.91 2.74
N ALA A 43 1.85 -4.42 2.05
CA ALA A 43 0.91 -5.37 2.63
C ALA A 43 1.58 -6.73 2.88
N GLU A 44 2.37 -7.25 1.94
CA GLU A 44 3.14 -8.49 2.13
C GLU A 44 4.15 -8.37 3.28
N ALA A 45 4.85 -7.23 3.39
CA ALA A 45 5.76 -6.97 4.52
C ALA A 45 5.02 -6.93 5.87
N ALA A 46 3.78 -6.39 5.88
CA ALA A 46 2.96 -6.38 7.08
C ALA A 46 2.42 -7.76 7.47
N GLU A 47 2.21 -8.66 6.53
CA GLU A 47 1.87 -10.05 6.83
C GLU A 47 3.05 -10.87 7.34
N ARG A 48 4.27 -10.53 6.92
CA ARG A 48 5.50 -11.11 7.48
C ARG A 48 5.81 -10.64 8.91
N GLY A 49 5.01 -9.72 9.45
CA GLY A 49 5.16 -9.21 10.81
C GLY A 49 6.24 -8.14 10.96
N GLU A 50 6.73 -7.56 9.85
CA GLU A 50 7.75 -6.50 9.91
C GLU A 50 7.18 -5.20 10.51
N PHE A 51 5.92 -4.86 10.18
CA PHE A 51 5.20 -3.67 10.69
C PHE A 51 3.69 -3.78 10.38
N TYR A 52 2.85 -2.94 11.00
CA TYR A 52 1.43 -2.81 10.61
C TYR A 52 1.29 -1.88 9.40
N PHE A 53 0.50 -2.26 8.39
CA PHE A 53 0.31 -1.40 7.22
C PHE A 53 -1.01 -0.63 7.28
N GLN A 54 -0.94 0.70 7.14
CA GLN A 54 -2.10 1.57 7.06
C GLN A 54 -2.12 2.35 5.73
N LEU A 55 -3.18 2.17 4.96
CA LEU A 55 -3.45 2.89 3.72
C LEU A 55 -4.40 4.07 3.99
N ASN A 56 -3.89 5.29 3.86
CA ASN A 56 -4.64 6.52 4.01
C ASN A 56 -5.12 7.02 2.63
N VAL A 57 -6.43 7.08 2.45
CA VAL A 57 -7.06 7.55 1.21
C VAL A 57 -8.16 8.58 1.49
N PRO A 58 -8.44 9.49 0.55
CA PRO A 58 -9.60 10.39 0.66
C PRO A 58 -10.90 9.62 0.83
N LYS A 59 -11.87 10.17 1.58
CA LYS A 59 -13.20 9.55 1.80
C LYS A 59 -13.90 9.11 0.51
N GLY A 60 -13.79 9.88 -0.56
CA GLY A 60 -14.39 9.61 -1.88
C GLY A 60 -13.56 8.70 -2.79
N CYS A 61 -12.41 8.18 -2.34
CA CYS A 61 -11.54 7.35 -3.17
C CYS A 61 -12.21 6.01 -3.50
N ARG A 62 -12.31 5.69 -4.79
CA ARG A 62 -12.81 4.40 -5.28
C ARG A 62 -11.65 3.42 -5.46
N PHE A 63 -11.83 2.19 -5.01
CA PHE A 63 -10.85 1.12 -5.22
C PHE A 63 -11.20 0.30 -6.46
N SER A 64 -10.18 -0.09 -7.23
CA SER A 64 -10.32 -1.10 -8.27
C SER A 64 -10.82 -2.44 -7.66
N PRO A 65 -11.52 -3.27 -8.44
CA PRO A 65 -11.97 -4.58 -7.96
C PRO A 65 -10.82 -5.44 -7.41
N GLU A 66 -9.69 -5.44 -8.11
CA GLU A 66 -8.45 -6.12 -7.72
C GLU A 66 -7.95 -5.65 -6.34
N LEU A 67 -7.89 -4.34 -6.10
CA LEU A 67 -7.45 -3.80 -4.82
C LEU A 67 -8.42 -4.16 -3.69
N ARG A 68 -9.73 -4.20 -3.95
CA ARG A 68 -10.72 -4.62 -2.95
C ARG A 68 -10.55 -6.09 -2.57
N GLN A 69 -10.31 -6.95 -3.56
CA GLN A 69 -10.06 -8.36 -3.30
C GLN A 69 -8.76 -8.55 -2.52
N PHE A 70 -7.69 -7.89 -2.95
CA PHE A 70 -6.40 -7.89 -2.25
C PHE A 70 -6.54 -7.46 -0.79
N LEU A 71 -7.25 -6.36 -0.51
CA LEU A 71 -7.46 -5.90 0.87
C LEU A 71 -8.29 -6.86 1.73
N LYS A 72 -9.12 -7.74 1.13
CA LYS A 72 -9.84 -8.79 1.85
C LYS A 72 -8.94 -9.96 2.20
N GLU A 73 -7.99 -10.28 1.33
CA GLU A 73 -7.02 -11.36 1.52
C GLU A 73 -6.00 -10.98 2.60
N HIS A 74 -5.53 -9.72 2.60
CA HIS A 74 -4.48 -9.23 3.49
C HIS A 74 -5.01 -8.61 4.79
N LYS A 75 -5.17 -9.41 5.84
CA LYS A 75 -5.80 -9.03 7.13
C LYS A 75 -5.03 -7.97 7.93
N ASN A 76 -3.72 -7.87 7.76
CA ASN A 76 -2.87 -6.90 8.48
C ASN A 76 -2.84 -5.52 7.82
N THR A 77 -3.60 -5.32 6.73
CA THR A 77 -3.73 -4.03 6.05
C THR A 77 -4.95 -3.29 6.54
N LYS A 78 -4.76 -2.13 7.18
CA LYS A 78 -5.86 -1.24 7.58
C LYS A 78 -6.04 -0.12 6.56
N VAL A 79 -7.28 0.15 6.18
CA VAL A 79 -7.62 1.30 5.33
C VAL A 79 -8.23 2.39 6.20
N LYS A 80 -7.61 3.57 6.22
CA LYS A 80 -8.14 4.75 6.88
C LYS A 80 -8.59 5.77 5.83
N ARG A 81 -9.86 6.15 5.90
CA ARG A 81 -10.40 7.23 5.07
C ARG A 81 -10.21 8.56 5.79
N VAL A 82 -9.50 9.48 5.15
CA VAL A 82 -9.17 10.81 5.70
C VAL A 82 -9.91 11.89 4.90
N ASP A 83 -10.30 12.96 5.58
CA ASP A 83 -10.75 14.19 4.91
C ASP A 83 -9.55 14.86 4.23
N ARG A 84 -9.81 15.57 3.13
CA ARG A 84 -8.76 16.10 2.25
C ARG A 84 -8.08 17.33 2.86
#